data_AF-A0A199P054-F1
#
_entry.id   AF-A0A199P054-F1
#
_cell.length_a   1.000
_cell.length_b   1.000
_cell.length_c   1.000
_cell.angle_alpha   90.00
_cell.angle_beta   90.00
_cell.angle_gamma   90.00
#
_symmetry.space_group_name_H-M   'P 1'
#
loop_
_entity.id
_entity.type
_entity.pdbx_description
1 polymer ?
#
loop_
_entity_poly.entity_id
_entity_poly.type
_entity_poly.pdbx_seq_one_letter_code
_entity_poly.pdbx_strand_id
1 'polypeptide(L)'
;MPAPGAAVPDLLAPRPRAQRLQAQGFQLQQSVSLPRPTPLPTGMAGWLRSFADPFLVRLNATTRHDILANAVALLTPRLCDDRDR
;
A
#
# COMPACT_ATOMS: atom_id res chain seq x y z
N MET A 1 33.13 4.65 10.39
CA MET A 1 33.06 4.48 8.93
C MET A 1 32.68 3.03 8.63
N PRO A 2 31.66 2.75 7.80
CA PRO A 2 31.34 1.38 7.41
C PRO A 2 32.42 0.82 6.46
N ALA A 3 32.60 -0.51 6.48
CA ALA A 3 33.60 -1.22 5.69
C ALA A 3 33.29 -1.19 4.17
N PRO A 4 34.31 -1.18 3.29
CA PRO A 4 34.11 -1.24 1.85
C PRO A 4 33.49 -2.60 1.48
N GLY A 5 32.29 -2.58 0.89
CA GLY A 5 31.55 -3.77 0.47
C GLY A 5 30.24 -4.03 1.23
N ALA A 6 29.87 -3.20 2.22
CA ALA A 6 28.54 -3.29 2.80
C ALA A 6 27.49 -2.85 1.76
N ALA A 7 26.73 -3.81 1.25
CA ALA A 7 25.59 -3.54 0.37
C ALA A 7 24.69 -2.49 1.03
N VAL A 8 24.46 -1.38 0.32
CA VAL A 8 23.49 -0.36 0.73
C VAL A 8 22.17 -1.10 0.92
N PRO A 9 21.57 -1.12 2.13
CA PRO A 9 20.34 -1.85 2.32
C PRO A 9 19.29 -1.23 1.41
N ASP A 10 18.77 -2.00 0.47
CA ASP A 10 17.61 -1.61 -0.31
C ASP A 10 16.45 -1.32 0.66
N LEU A 11 16.16 -0.04 0.85
CA LEU A 11 15.12 0.46 1.76
C LEU A 11 13.71 0.17 1.23
N LEU A 12 13.58 -0.22 -0.04
CA LEU A 12 12.31 -0.44 -0.74
C LEU A 12 12.00 -1.92 -0.95
N ALA A 13 13.00 -2.81 -0.89
CA ALA A 13 12.74 -4.25 -0.84
C ALA A 13 11.92 -4.59 0.42
N PRO A 14 10.74 -5.21 0.30
CA PRO A 14 9.94 -5.60 1.44
C PRO A 14 10.61 -6.79 2.12
N ARG A 15 11.62 -6.52 2.96
CA ARG A 15 11.97 -7.50 4.00
C ARG A 15 10.76 -7.57 4.93
N PRO A 16 10.30 -8.77 5.31
CA PRO A 16 9.41 -8.92 6.44
C PRO A 16 9.94 -8.05 7.59
N ARG A 17 9.11 -7.18 8.16
CA ARG A 17 9.49 -6.28 9.28
C ARG A 17 10.22 -7.04 10.39
N ALA A 18 9.83 -8.29 10.60
CA ALA A 18 10.49 -9.28 11.45
C ALA A 18 12.01 -9.41 11.23
N GLN A 19 12.46 -9.59 10.00
CA GLN A 19 13.88 -9.80 9.68
C GLN A 19 14.71 -8.54 9.99
N ARG A 20 14.14 -7.35 9.77
CA ARG A 20 14.81 -6.09 10.13
C ARG A 20 14.98 -5.97 11.64
N LEU A 21 13.99 -6.36 12.43
CA LEU A 21 14.07 -6.33 13.89
C LEU A 21 15.09 -7.34 14.40
N GLN A 22 15.08 -8.58 13.89
CA GLN A 22 16.05 -9.61 14.28
C GLN A 22 17.49 -9.22 13.96
N ALA A 23 17.73 -8.62 12.79
CA ALA A 23 19.05 -8.13 12.40
C ALA A 23 19.58 -7.00 13.30
N GLN A 24 18.72 -6.31 14.05
CA GLN A 24 19.09 -5.29 15.04
C GLN A 24 19.16 -5.85 16.47
N GLY A 25 19.12 -7.17 16.64
CA GLY A 25 19.26 -7.83 17.94
C GLY A 25 17.96 -8.03 18.71
N PHE A 26 16.80 -7.69 18.13
CA PHE A 26 15.52 -7.96 18.77
C PHE A 26 15.17 -9.46 18.70
N GLN A 27 14.82 -10.03 19.85
CA GLN A 27 14.21 -11.36 19.90
C GLN A 27 12.71 -11.24 19.60
N LEU A 28 12.33 -11.55 18.36
CA LEU A 28 10.94 -11.46 17.93
C LEU A 28 10.12 -12.64 18.48
N GLN A 29 9.17 -12.35 19.35
CA GLN A 29 8.27 -13.37 19.94
C GLN A 29 7.12 -13.75 18.98
N GLN A 30 6.54 -12.76 18.30
CA GLN A 30 5.44 -12.99 17.36
C GLN A 30 5.44 -11.93 16.25
N SER A 31 5.06 -12.35 15.03
CA SER A 31 4.65 -11.46 13.95
C SER A 31 3.60 -12.16 13.12
N VAL A 32 2.47 -11.51 12.88
CA VAL A 32 1.36 -12.10 12.14
C VAL A 32 0.78 -11.09 11.15
N SER A 33 0.33 -11.60 10.01
CA SER A 33 -0.46 -10.83 9.04
C SER A 33 -1.87 -11.37 9.08
N LEU A 34 -2.84 -10.51 9.35
CA LEU A 34 -4.25 -10.87 9.49
C LEU A 34 -5.08 -10.10 8.45
N PRO A 35 -6.06 -10.73 7.78
CA PRO A 35 -6.96 -10.02 6.90
C PRO A 35 -7.81 -9.04 7.72
N ARG A 36 -7.87 -7.77 7.30
CA ARG A 36 -8.66 -6.71 7.94
C ARG A 36 -9.47 -5.92 6.89
N PRO A 37 -10.47 -6.55 6.25
CA PRO A 37 -11.39 -5.81 5.38
C PRO A 37 -12.03 -4.68 6.19
N THR A 38 -11.95 -3.45 5.67
CA THR A 38 -12.43 -2.25 6.37
C THR A 38 -13.44 -1.56 5.44
N PRO A 39 -14.73 -1.49 5.83
CA PRO A 39 -15.73 -0.76 5.06
C PRO A 39 -15.32 0.69 4.87
N LEU A 40 -15.51 1.22 3.65
CA LEU A 40 -15.11 2.57 3.28
C LEU A 40 -16.35 3.46 3.22
N PRO A 41 -16.52 4.43 4.13
CA PRO A 41 -17.72 5.28 4.16
C PRO A 41 -17.98 6.06 2.87
N THR A 42 -16.91 6.40 2.13
CA THR A 42 -16.95 7.15 0.88
C THR A 42 -16.61 6.28 -0.34
N GLY A 43 -16.58 4.96 -0.16
CA GLY A 43 -16.19 3.99 -1.17
C GLY A 43 -14.74 4.12 -1.65
N MET A 44 -14.39 3.30 -2.64
CA MET A 44 -13.03 3.26 -3.20
C MET A 44 -12.63 4.59 -3.86
N ALA A 45 -13.57 5.29 -4.50
CA ALA A 45 -13.31 6.58 -5.11
C ALA A 45 -12.89 7.64 -4.07
N GLY A 46 -13.55 7.68 -2.92
CA GLY A 46 -13.19 8.57 -1.82
C GLY A 46 -11.82 8.22 -1.23
N TRP A 47 -11.57 6.93 -1.01
CA TRP A 47 -10.29 6.45 -0.50
C TRP A 47 -9.13 6.81 -1.44
N LEU A 48 -9.26 6.55 -2.75
CA LEU A 48 -8.22 6.88 -3.71
C LEU A 48 -7.98 8.39 -3.82
N ARG A 49 -9.01 9.24 -3.72
CA ARG A 49 -8.81 10.70 -3.66
C ARG A 49 -7.95 11.12 -2.47
N SER A 50 -8.10 10.47 -1.32
CA SER A 50 -7.33 10.80 -0.12
C SER A 50 -5.91 10.24 -0.12
N PHE A 51 -5.73 9.01 -0.62
CA PHE A 51 -4.46 8.29 -0.45
C PHE A 51 -3.63 8.18 -1.74
N ALA A 52 -4.23 8.35 -2.91
CA ALA A 52 -3.52 8.25 -4.19
C ALA A 52 -2.92 9.58 -4.67
N ASP A 53 -3.18 10.69 -3.99
CA ASP A 53 -2.71 12.03 -4.41
C ASP A 53 -1.18 12.10 -4.69
N PRO A 54 -0.28 11.47 -3.89
CA PRO A 54 1.15 11.47 -4.18
C PRO A 54 1.52 10.90 -5.57
N PHE A 55 0.69 10.02 -6.12
CA PHE A 55 0.90 9.44 -7.46
C PHE A 55 0.32 10.32 -8.58
N LEU A 56 -0.62 11.20 -8.25
CA LEU A 56 -1.44 11.94 -9.23
C LEU A 56 -1.18 13.44 -9.21
N VAL A 57 -0.36 13.94 -8.28
CA VAL A 57 -0.13 15.37 -8.03
C VAL A 57 0.34 16.13 -9.28
N ARG A 58 1.10 15.49 -10.17
CA ARG A 58 1.64 16.10 -11.40
C ARG A 58 0.69 16.05 -12.59
N LEU A 59 -0.48 15.42 -12.45
CA LEU A 59 -1.44 15.25 -13.53
C LEU A 59 -2.49 16.37 -13.48
N ASN A 60 -2.96 16.77 -14.66
CA ASN A 60 -4.10 17.67 -14.77
C ASN A 60 -5.38 17.02 -14.21
N ALA A 61 -6.38 17.84 -13.91
CA ALA A 61 -7.61 17.40 -13.26
C ALA A 61 -8.38 16.33 -14.05
N THR A 62 -8.45 16.45 -15.38
CA THR A 62 -9.14 15.50 -16.25
C THR A 62 -8.47 14.13 -16.21
N THR A 63 -7.16 14.08 -16.46
CA THR A 63 -6.39 12.83 -16.41
C THR A 63 -6.45 12.19 -15.02
N ARG A 64 -6.42 13.00 -13.95
CA ARG A 64 -6.58 12.51 -12.58
C ARG A 64 -7.95 11.86 -12.38
N HIS A 65 -9.02 12.49 -12.86
CA HIS A 65 -10.37 11.95 -12.80
C HIS A 65 -10.45 10.60 -13.53
N ASP A 66 -9.95 10.53 -14.77
CA ASP A 66 -10.04 9.34 -15.61
C ASP A 66 -9.28 8.15 -15.00
N ILE A 67 -8.08 8.40 -14.47
CA ILE A 67 -7.29 7.38 -13.79
C ILE A 67 -8.03 6.84 -12.55
N LEU A 68 -8.61 7.73 -11.75
CA LEU A 68 -9.35 7.32 -10.56
C LEU A 68 -10.60 6.51 -10.92
N ALA A 69 -11.35 6.92 -11.94
CA ALA A 69 -12.52 6.20 -12.41
C ALA A 69 -12.15 4.79 -12.93
N ASN A 70 -11.08 4.70 -13.73
CA ASN A 70 -10.58 3.43 -14.24
C ASN A 70 -10.09 2.52 -13.09
N ALA A 71 -9.33 3.07 -12.14
CA ALA A 71 -8.88 2.32 -10.97
C ALA A 71 -10.04 1.73 -10.16
N VAL A 72 -11.12 2.49 -9.96
CA VAL A 72 -12.33 1.97 -9.30
C VAL A 72 -12.92 0.82 -10.10
N ALA A 73 -13.12 0.96 -11.41
CA ALA A 73 -13.68 -0.08 -12.26
C ALA A 73 -12.85 -1.38 -12.24
N LEU A 74 -11.52 -1.27 -12.23
CA LEU A 74 -10.62 -2.42 -12.13
C LEU A 74 -10.67 -3.12 -10.76
N LEU A 75 -10.96 -2.37 -9.70
CA LEU A 75 -10.97 -2.87 -8.33
C LEU A 75 -12.32 -3.47 -7.92
N THR A 76 -13.44 -2.98 -8.47
CA THR A 76 -14.79 -3.43 -8.12
C THR A 76 -14.96 -4.95 -8.11
N PRO A 77 -14.53 -5.73 -9.14
CA PRO A 77 -14.74 -7.18 -9.16
C PRO A 77 -14.00 -7.96 -8.08
N ARG A 78 -13.02 -7.34 -7.39
CA ARG A 78 -12.22 -7.99 -6.34
C ARG A 78 -12.52 -7.51 -4.93
N LEU A 79 -13.11 -6.32 -4.80
CA LEU A 79 -13.28 -5.66 -3.51
C LEU A 79 -14.75 -5.50 -3.09
N CYS A 80 -15.68 -5.55 -4.05
CA CYS A 80 -17.10 -5.57 -3.75
C CYS A 80 -17.55 -7.03 -3.68
N ASP A 81 -18.10 -7.43 -2.54
CA ASP A 81 -18.81 -8.70 -2.44
C ASP A 81 -20.16 -8.58 -3.17
N ASP A 82 -20.68 -9.68 -3.71
CA ASP A 82 -21.98 -9.74 -4.43
C ASP A 82 -23.19 -9.30 -3.59
N ARG A 83 -23.00 -9.03 -2.30
CA ARG A 83 -24.07 -8.71 -1.34
C ARG A 83 -24.51 -7.24 -1.38
N ASP A 84 -23.80 -6.38 -2.10
CA ASP A 84 -24.06 -4.94 -2.20
C ASP A 84 -24.48 -4.49 -3.63
N ARG A 85 -25.10 -5.38 -4.43
CA ARG A 85 -25.73 -5.03 -5.72
C ARG A 85 -27.25 -4.97 -5.64
#